data_AF-A0A410V705-F1
#
_entry.id   AF-A0A410V705-F1
#
_cell.length_a   1.000
_cell.length_b   1.000
_cell.length_c   1.000
_cell.angle_alpha   90.00
_cell.angle_beta   90.00
_cell.angle_gamma   90.00
#
_symmetry.space_group_name_H-M   'P 1'
#
loop_
_entity.id
_entity.type
_entity.pdbx_description
1 polymer ?
#
loop_
_entity_poly.entity_id
_entity_poly.type
_entity_poly.pdbx_seq_one_letter_code
_entity_poly.pdbx_strand_id
1 'polypeptide(L)' 'MPDLNQLRREIETMRGQLGRQRKDILTLQRAGIGTASAEALLSRMHAGIETLCAQRDALNGAEPPRKGRVFGGRNR' A
#
# COMPACT_ATOMS: atom_id res chain seq x y z
N MET A 1 -8.95 13.09 13.82
CA MET A 1 -7.59 12.81 13.28
C MET A 1 -7.63 11.39 12.79
N PRO A 2 -7.28 11.08 11.53
CA PRO A 2 -7.24 9.70 11.06
C PRO A 2 -6.19 8.93 11.87
N ASP A 3 -6.61 7.84 12.51
CA ASP A 3 -5.71 6.99 13.29
C ASP A 3 -4.76 6.22 12.36
N LEU A 4 -3.52 5.98 12.78
CA LEU A 4 -2.56 5.17 12.01
C LEU A 4 -3.13 3.79 11.62
N ASN A 5 -4.00 3.22 12.46
CA ASN A 5 -4.69 1.96 12.14
C ASN A 5 -5.67 2.09 10.97
N GLN A 6 -6.35 3.23 10.82
CA GLN A 6 -7.23 3.48 9.68
C GLN A 6 -6.40 3.58 8.40
N LEU A 7 -5.31 4.36 8.41
CA LEU A 7 -4.40 4.46 7.25
C LEU A 7 -3.79 3.11 6.86
N ARG A 8 -3.38 2.30 7.85
CA ARG A 8 -2.84 0.95 7.60
C ARG A 8 -3.88 0.04 6.95
N ARG A 9 -5.11 0.02 7.48
CA ARG A 9 -6.21 -0.78 6.89
C ARG A 9 -6.51 -0.32 5.46
N GLU A 10 -6.56 0.97 5.23
CA GLU A 10 -6.87 1.53 3.92
C GLU A 10 -5.78 1.19 2.88
N ILE A 11 -4.51 1.28 3.27
CA ILE A 11 -3.38 0.82 2.45
C ILE A 11 -3.52 -0.67 2.12
N GLU A 12 -3.83 -1.52 3.09
CA GLU A 12 -4.01 -2.96 2.84
C GLU A 12 -5.19 -3.25 1.90
N THR A 13 -6.33 -2.57 2.10
CA THR A 13 -7.49 -2.68 1.21
C THR A 13 -7.14 -2.26 -0.21
N MET A 14 -6.47 -1.12 -0.40
CA MET A 14 -6.08 -0.65 -1.74
C MET A 14 -5.05 -1.58 -2.40
N ARG A 15 -4.10 -2.13 -1.64
CA ARG A 15 -3.16 -3.15 -2.15
C ARG A 15 -3.88 -4.41 -2.61
N GLY A 16 -4.90 -4.85 -1.87
CA GLY A 16 -5.77 -5.97 -2.26
C GLY A 16 -6.52 -5.71 -3.56
N GLN A 17 -7.07 -4.51 -3.72
CA GLN A 17 -7.77 -4.08 -4.94
C GLN A 17 -6.82 -4.02 -6.16
N LEU A 18 -5.63 -3.43 -6.00
CA LEU A 18 -4.59 -3.42 -7.04
C LEU A 18 -4.18 -4.83 -7.47
N GLY A 19 -4.03 -5.75 -6.51
CA GLY A 19 -3.70 -7.14 -6.81
C GLY A 19 -4.75 -7.83 -7.68
N ARG A 20 -6.04 -7.52 -7.45
CA ARG A 20 -7.14 -8.02 -8.30
C ARG A 20 -7.12 -7.37 -9.68
N GLN A 21 -6.99 -6.05 -9.75
CA GLN A 21 -6.92 -5.35 -11.04
C GLN A 21 -5.74 -5.77 -11.91
N ARG A 22 -4.57 -6.03 -11.31
CA ARG A 22 -3.43 -6.59 -12.04
C ARG A 22 -3.73 -7.94 -12.67
N LYS A 23 -4.47 -8.81 -11.98
CA LYS A 23 -4.90 -10.11 -12.54
C LYS A 23 -5.91 -9.93 -13.68
N ASP A 24 -6.83 -8.98 -13.52
CA ASP A 24 -7.82 -8.65 -14.54
C ASP A 24 -7.15 -8.14 -15.82
N ILE A 25 -6.20 -7.20 -15.68
CA ILE A 25 -5.38 -6.68 -16.78
C ILE A 25 -4.60 -7.80 -17.47
N LEU A 26 -3.98 -8.70 -16.71
CA LEU A 26 -3.22 -9.81 -17.29
C LEU A 26 -4.14 -10.78 -18.07
N THR A 27 -5.38 -10.95 -17.61
CA THR A 27 -6.41 -11.73 -18.32
C THR A 27 -6.85 -11.03 -19.61
N LEU A 28 -7.09 -9.72 -19.56
CA LEU A 28 -7.46 -8.91 -20.72
C LEU A 28 -6.33 -8.86 -21.76
N GLN A 29 -5.08 -8.73 -21.33
CA GLN A 29 -3.90 -8.78 -22.21
C GLN A 29 -3.78 -10.13 -22.92
N ARG A 30 -4.01 -11.25 -22.20
CA ARG A 30 -4.05 -12.59 -22.81
C ARG A 30 -5.18 -12.76 -23.82
N ALA A 31 -6.29 -12.06 -23.63
CA ALA A 31 -7.39 -12.02 -24.58
C ALA A 31 -7.13 -11.05 -25.76
N GLY A 32 -5.97 -10.38 -25.80
CA GLY A 32 -5.63 -9.42 -26.85
C GLY A 32 -6.42 -8.11 -26.77
N ILE A 33 -7.05 -7.83 -25.63
CA ILE A 33 -7.83 -6.61 -25.39
C ILE A 33 -6.87 -5.52 -24.93
N GLY A 34 -6.94 -4.34 -25.57
CA GLY A 34 -6.10 -3.20 -25.21
C GLY A 34 -6.36 -2.75 -23.77
N THR A 35 -5.34 -2.84 -22.91
CA THR A 35 -5.42 -2.52 -21.47
C THR A 35 -5.02 -1.10 -21.10
N ALA A 36 -4.86 -0.21 -22.08
CA ALA A 36 -4.36 1.16 -21.86
C ALA A 36 -5.14 1.92 -20.77
N SER A 37 -6.47 1.81 -20.76
CA SER A 37 -7.32 2.44 -19.75
C SER A 37 -7.16 1.83 -18.36
N ALA A 38 -6.92 0.52 -18.30
CA ALA A 38 -6.74 -0.21 -17.04
C ALA A 38 -5.35 0.04 -16.43
N GLU A 39 -4.31 0.21 -17.28
CA GLU A 39 -2.98 0.62 -16.84
C GLU A 39 -2.97 2.07 -16.31
N ALA A 40 -3.71 2.98 -16.96
CA ALA A 40 -3.90 4.34 -16.44
C ALA A 40 -4.59 4.34 -15.06
N LEU A 41 -5.56 3.45 -14.85
CA LEU A 41 -6.23 3.28 -13.56
C LEU A 41 -5.28 2.73 -12.48
N LEU A 42 -4.46 1.73 -12.82
CA LEU A 42 -3.43 1.21 -11.90
C LEU A 42 -2.46 2.31 -11.47
N SER A 43 -2.02 3.16 -12.40
CA SER A 43 -1.11 4.28 -12.11
C SER A 43 -1.74 5.27 -11.11
N ARG A 44 -3.02 5.61 -11.29
CA ARG A 44 -3.76 6.47 -10.34
C ARG A 44 -3.91 5.82 -8.97
N MET A 45 -4.20 4.52 -8.91
CA MET A 45 -4.30 3.80 -7.64
C MET A 45 -2.95 3.70 -6.92
N HIS A 46 -1.85 3.53 -7.65
CA HIS A 46 -0.50 3.61 -7.10
C HIS A 46 -0.24 4.98 -6.46
N ALA A 47 -0.55 6.08 -7.16
CA ALA A 47 -0.37 7.43 -6.62
C ALA A 47 -1.19 7.66 -5.33
N GLY A 48 -2.41 7.10 -5.26
CA GLY A 48 -3.22 7.11 -4.04
C GLY A 48 -2.55 6.36 -2.87
N ILE A 49 -1.98 5.17 -3.13
CA ILE A 49 -1.24 4.42 -2.10
C ILE A 49 -0.01 5.19 -1.62
N GLU A 50 0.75 5.79 -2.52
CA GLU A 50 1.93 6.58 -2.15
C GLU A 50 1.54 7.76 -1.25
N THR A 51 0.43 8.43 -1.56
CA THR A 51 -0.10 9.51 -0.73
C THR A 51 -0.53 9.02 0.66
N LEU A 52 -1.19 7.86 0.77
CA LEU A 52 -1.52 7.27 2.08
C LEU A 52 -0.26 6.80 2.83
N CYS A 53 0.73 6.30 2.12
CA CYS A 53 2.00 5.86 2.68
C CYS A 53 2.78 7.04 3.27
N ALA A 54 2.82 8.17 2.56
CA ALA A 54 3.42 9.41 3.03
C ALA A 54 2.69 9.97 4.26
N GLN A 55 1.35 9.94 4.27
CA GLN A 55 0.57 10.33 5.45
C GLN A 55 0.85 9.41 6.66
N ARG A 56 0.91 8.09 6.44
CA ARG A 56 1.27 7.13 7.49
C ARG A 56 2.67 7.41 8.02
N ASP A 57 3.63 7.71 7.14
CA ASP A 57 5.01 8.00 7.53
C ASP A 57 5.11 9.30 8.35
N ALA A 58 4.42 10.35 7.92
CA ALA A 58 4.33 11.61 8.68
C ALA A 58 3.72 11.41 10.07
N LEU A 59 2.67 10.57 10.18
CA LEU A 59 2.07 10.21 11.47
C LEU A 59 2.98 9.31 12.32
N ASN A 60 3.71 8.37 11.71
CA ASN A 60 4.68 7.53 12.41
C ASN A 60 5.90 8.33 12.89
N GLY A 61 6.33 9.35 12.14
CA GLY A 61 7.40 10.27 12.54
C GLY A 61 6.97 11.28 13.61
N ALA A 62 5.66 11.56 13.69
CA ALA A 62 5.07 12.36 14.76
C ALA A 62 4.79 11.54 16.03
N GLU A 63 4.64 10.21 15.93
CA GLU A 63 4.69 9.33 17.10
C GLU A 63 6.16 9.19 17.57
N PRO A 64 6.48 9.44 18.85
CA PRO A 64 7.82 9.18 19.34
C PRO A 64 8.16 7.70 19.08
N PRO A 65 9.40 7.37 18.69
CA PRO A 65 9.78 5.99 18.44
C PRO A 65 9.39 5.18 19.67
N ARG A 66 8.51 4.18 19.50
CA ARG A 66 8.16 3.25 20.56
C ARG A 66 9.44 2.55 21.00
N LYS A 67 10.11 3.13 22.00
CA LYS A 67 11.31 2.62 22.64
C LYS A 67 10.94 1.30 23.31
N GLY A 68 11.07 0.20 22.57
CA GLY A 68 10.52 -1.05 23.04
C GLY A 68 10.66 -2.23 22.08
N ARG A 69 11.88 -2.47 21.60
CA ARG A 69 12.44 -3.82 21.42
C ARG A 69 13.93 -3.69 21.20
N VAL A 70 14.65 -3.47 22.29
CA VAL A 70 16.03 -3.95 22.38
C VAL A 70 15.93 -5.43 22.06
N PHE A 71 16.51 -5.84 20.94
CA PHE A 71 16.73 -7.23 20.61
C PHE A 71 17.66 -7.77 21.71
N GLY A 72 17.06 -8.30 22.77
CA GLY A 72 17.77 -8.89 23.89
C GLY A 72 18.75 -9.92 23.34
N GLY A 73 20.01 -9.74 23.72
CA GLY A 73 21.14 -10.46 23.17
C GLY A 73 20.89 -11.96 23.09
N ARG A 74 21.28 -12.54 21.95
CA ARG A 74 21.60 -13.96 21.89
C ARG A 74 22.81 -14.16 22.79
N ASN A 75 22.55 -14.56 24.04
CA ASN A 75 23.60 -15.07 24.90
C ASN A 75 23.99 -16.48 24.42
N ARG A 76 25.28 -16.78 24.57
CA ARG A 76 26.04 -17.96 24.10
C ARG A 76 25.32 -19.30 24.18
#